data_AF-A0A5P5ZM73-F1
#
_entry.id   AF-A0A5P5ZM73-F1
#
_cell.length_a   1.000
_cell.length_b   1.000
_cell.length_c   1.000
_cell.angle_alpha   90.00
_cell.angle_beta   90.00
_cell.angle_gamma   90.00
#
_symmetry.space_group_name_H-M   'P 1'
#
loop_
_entity.id
_entity.type
_entity.pdbx_description
1 polymer ?
#
loop_
_entity_poly.entity_id
_entity_poly.type
_entity_poly.pdbx_seq_one_letter_code
_entity_poly.pdbx_strand_id
1 'polypeptide(L)' 'MKKQLIIYAVLIAAYILYNRFFQLQDPRLNEIVNILFASILFLYIAYLAFLALKKIRNISKK' A
#
# COMPACT_ATOMS: atom_id res chain seq x y z
N MET A 1 5.51 -13.45 -3.28
CA MET A 1 6.07 -12.23 -3.91
C MET A 1 5.22 -11.74 -5.06
N LYS A 2 5.17 -12.41 -6.23
CA LYS A 2 4.38 -11.95 -7.40
C LYS A 2 2.91 -11.58 -7.09
N LYS A 3 2.17 -12.47 -6.43
CA LYS A 3 0.77 -12.22 -6.03
C LYS A 3 0.60 -10.99 -5.12
N GLN A 4 1.51 -10.82 -4.17
CA GLN A 4 1.47 -9.72 -3.21
C GLN A 4 1.79 -8.37 -3.87
N LEU A 5 2.70 -8.35 -4.86
CA LEU A 5 2.98 -7.17 -5.67
C LEU A 5 1.79 -6.76 -6.55
N ILE A 6 1.04 -7.73 -7.09
CA ILE A 6 -0.19 -7.46 -7.85
C ILE A 6 -1.24 -6.83 -6.94
N ILE A 7 -1.45 -7.38 -5.73
CA ILE A 7 -2.38 -6.80 -4.75
C ILE A 7 -1.97 -5.37 -4.40
N TYR A 8 -0.67 -5.13 -4.20
CA TYR A 8 -0.17 -3.78 -3.93
C TYR A 8 -0.42 -2.81 -5.09
N ALA A 9 -0.19 -3.23 -6.33
CA ALA A 9 -0.46 -2.42 -7.51
C ALA A 9 -1.96 -2.09 -7.64
N VAL A 10 -2.85 -3.04 -7.35
CA VAL A 10 -4.30 -2.81 -7.33
C VAL A 10 -4.69 -1.81 -6.24
N LEU A 11 -4.10 -1.90 -5.04
CA LEU A 11 -4.34 -0.94 -3.96
C LEU A 11 -3.91 0.48 -4.35
N ILE A 12 -2.76 0.63 -5.01
CA ILE A 12 -2.29 1.92 -5.52
C ILE A 12 -3.25 2.45 -6.59
N ALA A 13 -3.65 1.62 -7.54
CA ALA A 13 -4.59 2.03 -8.59
C ALA A 13 -5.94 2.48 -8.02
N ALA A 14 -6.46 1.76 -7.02
CA ALA A 14 -7.67 2.15 -6.31
C ALA A 14 -7.52 3.51 -5.59
N TYR A 15 -6.40 3.75 -4.92
CA TYR A 15 -6.11 5.04 -4.29
C TYR A 15 -6.07 6.20 -5.29
N ILE A 16 -5.43 5.99 -6.45
CA ILE A 16 -5.36 6.99 -7.52
C ILE A 16 -6.75 7.27 -8.10
N LEU A 17 -7.55 6.23 -8.36
CA LEU A 17 -8.93 6.40 -8.85
C LEU A 17 -9.78 7.16 -7.84
N TYR A 18 -9.71 6.79 -6.56
CA TYR A 18 -10.44 7.48 -5.50
C TYR A 18 -10.06 8.97 -5.45
N ASN A 19 -8.76 9.28 -5.46
CA ASN A 19 -8.27 10.65 -5.43
C ASN A 19 -8.55 11.45 -6.70
N ARG A 20 -8.83 10.81 -7.83
CA ARG A 20 -9.10 11.51 -9.09
C ARG A 20 -10.60 11.72 -9.35
N PHE A 21 -11.44 10.78 -8.92
CA PHE A 21 -12.87 10.79 -9.23
C PHE A 21 -13.78 11.03 -8.03
N PHE A 22 -13.32 10.76 -6.80
CA PHE A 22 -14.14 10.73 -5.58
C PHE A 22 -13.60 11.67 -4.49
N GLN A 23 -12.92 12.75 -4.87
CA GLN A 23 -12.47 13.76 -3.90
C GLN A 23 -13.65 14.32 -3.12
N LEU A 24 -13.52 14.36 -1.79
CA LEU A 24 -14.54 14.92 -0.91
C LEU A 24 -14.51 16.45 -0.98
N GLN A 25 -15.68 17.08 -0.94
CA GLN A 25 -15.81 18.55 -0.96
C GLN A 25 -15.26 19.22 0.30
N ASP A 26 -15.34 18.54 1.45
CA ASP A 26 -14.73 19.02 2.69
C ASP A 26 -13.22 18.70 2.66
N PRO A 27 -12.34 19.73 2.65
CA PRO A 27 -10.91 19.54 2.57
C PRO A 27 -10.33 18.79 3.77
N ARG A 28 -10.91 18.94 4.98
CA ARG A 28 -10.40 18.24 6.18
C ARG A 28 -10.71 16.76 6.11
N LEU A 29 -11.93 16.42 5.68
CA LEU A 29 -12.32 15.01 5.51
C LEU A 29 -11.53 14.34 4.39
N ASN A 30 -11.30 15.05 3.28
CA ASN A 30 -10.49 14.56 2.18
C ASN A 30 -9.04 14.25 2.62
N GLU A 31 -8.44 15.16 3.41
CA GLU A 31 -7.09 14.98 3.96
C GLU A 31 -7.01 13.76 4.88
N ILE A 32 -7.97 13.60 5.79
CA ILE A 32 -8.04 12.45 6.70
C ILE A 32 -8.10 11.14 5.91
N VAL A 33 -8.95 11.09 4.88
CA VAL A 33 -9.07 9.89 4.02
C VAL A 33 -7.76 9.60 3.30
N ASN A 34 -7.08 10.62 2.78
CA ASN A 34 -5.78 10.46 2.14
C ASN A 34 -4.71 9.93 3.09
N ILE A 35 -4.66 10.46 4.30
CA ILE A 35 -3.76 9.96 5.36
C ILE A 35 -4.08 8.49 5.67
N LEU A 36 -5.36 8.12 5.77
CA LEU A 36 -5.78 6.75 6.04
C LEU A 36 -5.32 5.78 4.93
N PHE A 37 -5.57 6.13 3.67
CA PHE A 37 -5.15 5.33 2.52
C PHE A 37 -3.63 5.23 2.41
N ALA A 38 -2.92 6.34 2.58
CA ALA A 38 -1.47 6.36 2.58
C ALA A 38 -0.90 5.47 3.69
N SER A 39 -1.51 5.48 4.87
CA SER A 39 -1.12 4.63 6.00
C SER A 39 -1.30 3.14 5.69
N ILE A 40 -2.41 2.75 5.05
CA ILE A 40 -2.66 1.37 4.63
C ILE A 40 -1.66 0.92 3.57
N LEU A 41 -1.42 1.76 2.55
CA LEU A 41 -0.42 1.49 1.52
C LEU A 41 0.98 1.34 2.11
N PHE A 42 1.34 2.22 3.04
CA PHE A 42 2.63 2.20 3.72
C PHE A 42 2.81 0.94 4.58
N LEU A 43 1.78 0.55 5.34
CA LEU A 43 1.80 -0.67 6.14
C LEU A 43 1.99 -1.91 5.26
N TYR A 44 1.29 -1.97 4.13
CA TYR A 44 1.39 -3.11 3.22
C TYR A 44 2.78 -3.22 2.59
N ILE A 45 3.38 -2.12 2.12
CA ILE A 45 4.74 -2.17 1.56
C ILE A 45 5.78 -2.53 2.63
N ALA A 46 5.63 -2.05 3.87
CA ALA A 46 6.48 -2.43 4.98
C ALA A 46 6.40 -3.95 5.27
N TYR A 47 5.19 -4.52 5.23
CA TYR A 47 4.98 -5.97 5.32
C TYR A 47 5.66 -6.73 4.17
N LEU A 48 5.57 -6.22 2.93
CA LEU A 48 6.25 -6.82 1.78
C LEU A 48 7.78 -6.77 1.91
N ALA A 49 8.32 -5.65 2.39
CA ALA A 49 9.74 -5.50 2.65
C ALA A 49 10.20 -6.50 3.73
N PHE A 50 9.44 -6.62 4.82
CA PHE A 50 9.72 -7.61 5.87
C PHE A 50 9.72 -9.04 5.32
N LEU A 51 8.72 -9.42 4.51
CA LEU A 51 8.68 -10.73 3.86
C LEU A 51 9.86 -10.94 2.91
N ALA A 52 10.28 -9.91 2.18
CA ALA A 52 11.44 -9.98 1.29
C ALA A 52 12.72 -10.25 2.07
N LEU A 53 12.97 -9.49 3.12
CA LEU A 53 14.12 -9.67 4.01
C LEU A 53 14.09 -11.05 4.68
N LYS A 54 12.93 -11.49 5.17
CA LYS A 54 12.76 -12.83 5.75
C LYS A 54 13.07 -13.93 4.74
N LYS A 55 12.64 -13.77 3.48
CA LYS A 55 12.92 -14.73 2.40
C LYS A 55 14.42 -14.78 2.09
N ILE A 56 15.08 -13.63 1.96
CA ILE A 56 16.54 -13.55 1.71
C ILE A 56 17.31 -14.23 2.85
N ARG A 57 16.96 -13.92 4.10
CA ARG A 57 17.58 -14.54 5.29
C ARG A 57 17.42 -16.06 5.33
N ASN A 58 16.25 -16.58 4.94
CA ASN A 58 16.00 -18.02 4.90
C ASN A 58 16.78 -18.71 3.76
N ILE A 59 17.00 -18.04 2.63
CA ILE A 59 17.86 -18.55 1.55
C ILE A 59 19.31 -18.59 2.01
N SER A 60 19.79 -17.56 2.71
CA SER A 60 21.18 -17.49 3.21
C SER A 60 21.53 -18.52 4.29
N LYS A 61 20.54 -19.14 4.94
CA LYS A 61 20.75 -20.17 5.97
C LYS A 61 20.76 -21.60 5.43
N LYS A 62 20.47 -21.79 4.14
CA LYS A 62 20.38 -23.10 3.47
C LYS A 62 21.57 -23.30 2.55
#